data_AF-A0A534Y4N4-F1
#
_entry.id   AF-A0A534Y4N4-F1
#
_cell.length_a   1.000
_cell.length_b   1.000
_cell.length_c   1.000
_cell.angle_alpha   90.00
_cell.angle_beta   90.00
_cell.angle_gamma   90.00
#
_symmetry.space_group_name_H-M   'P 1'
#
loop_
_entity.id
_entity.type
_entity.pdbx_description
1 polymer ?
#
loop_
_entity_poly.entity_id
_entity_poly.type
_entity_poly.pdbx_seq_one_letter_code
_entity_poly.pdbx_strand_id
1 'polypeptide(L)'
;MDTTRRLVPAILLLSFTPALGALAPTTVSVPVAGTVFGLPESVFFSGTALITVRPAESDAPGAAPRMVVSIDLGDLTGKGLSTGNVYVTGGLISLTRRLVPGDVIQATVPFFVRGASPTARGRTAVASFSFDYDITTGALTSARAALAAPAPAPAN
;
A
#
# COMPACT_ATOMS: atom_id res chain seq x y z
N MET A 1 74.40 -26.42 -17.21
CA MET A 1 73.49 -26.45 -16.05
C MET A 1 72.38 -25.47 -16.35
N ASP A 2 71.27 -26.00 -16.84
CA ASP A 2 70.18 -25.24 -17.48
C ASP A 2 68.98 -25.22 -16.50
N THR A 3 68.63 -24.04 -15.99
CA THR A 3 67.62 -23.89 -14.94
C THR A 3 66.36 -23.25 -15.53
N THR A 4 65.46 -24.10 -16.00
CA THR A 4 64.15 -23.70 -16.56
C THR A 4 63.21 -23.25 -15.43
N ARG A 5 63.01 -21.93 -15.27
CA ARG A 5 61.95 -21.37 -14.40
C ARG A 5 60.60 -21.48 -15.12
N ARG A 6 59.71 -22.33 -14.61
CA ARG A 6 58.29 -22.37 -15.02
C ARG A 6 57.50 -21.36 -14.20
N LEU A 7 56.96 -20.34 -14.87
CA LEU A 7 55.94 -19.44 -14.31
C LEU A 7 54.58 -20.13 -14.38
N VAL A 8 53.95 -20.33 -13.23
CA VAL A 8 52.57 -20.82 -13.11
C VAL A 8 51.64 -19.60 -13.14
N PRO A 9 50.69 -19.48 -14.07
CA PRO A 9 49.73 -18.39 -14.05
C PRO A 9 48.69 -18.66 -12.95
N ALA A 10 48.65 -17.78 -11.94
CA ALA A 10 47.58 -17.77 -10.96
C ALA A 10 46.31 -17.18 -11.61
N ILE A 11 45.32 -18.03 -11.87
CA ILE A 11 43.99 -17.61 -12.35
C ILE A 11 43.21 -17.08 -11.15
N LEU A 12 43.04 -15.75 -11.09
CA LEU A 12 42.20 -15.07 -10.12
C LEU A 12 40.72 -15.24 -10.54
N LEU A 13 40.01 -16.17 -9.93
CA LEU A 13 38.56 -16.32 -10.09
C LEU A 13 37.86 -15.22 -9.30
N LEU A 14 37.45 -14.16 -9.98
CA LEU A 14 36.53 -13.15 -9.44
C LEU A 14 35.13 -13.80 -9.35
N SER A 15 34.78 -14.27 -8.16
CA SER A 15 33.41 -14.66 -7.85
C SER A 15 32.54 -13.41 -7.84
N PHE A 16 31.83 -13.15 -8.93
CA PHE A 16 30.71 -12.21 -8.93
C PHE A 16 29.55 -12.88 -8.20
N THR A 17 29.40 -12.59 -6.91
CA THR A 17 28.12 -12.79 -6.24
C THR A 17 27.11 -11.88 -6.94
N PRO A 18 26.03 -12.40 -7.56
CA PRO A 18 24.96 -11.54 -8.01
C PRO A 18 24.43 -10.83 -6.76
N ALA A 19 24.53 -9.51 -6.73
CA ALA A 19 23.87 -8.72 -5.71
C ALA A 19 22.38 -9.06 -5.81
N LEU A 20 21.83 -9.72 -4.78
CA LEU A 20 20.39 -9.82 -4.63
C LEU A 20 19.86 -8.39 -4.67
N GLY A 21 19.07 -8.07 -5.70
CA GLY A 21 18.53 -6.73 -5.87
C GLY A 21 17.81 -6.32 -4.59
N ALA A 22 18.29 -5.27 -3.93
CA ALA A 22 17.62 -4.72 -2.78
C ALA A 22 16.19 -4.34 -3.18
N LEU A 23 15.21 -4.82 -2.43
CA LEU A 23 13.81 -4.49 -2.62
C LEU A 23 13.68 -2.96 -2.50
N ALA A 24 13.47 -2.25 -3.62
CA ALA A 24 13.48 -0.80 -3.62
C ALA A 24 12.12 -0.25 -3.16
N PRO A 25 12.09 0.79 -2.30
CA PRO A 25 10.83 1.42 -1.95
C PRO A 25 10.15 1.99 -3.20
N THR A 26 8.86 1.71 -3.35
CA THR A 26 8.03 2.19 -4.46
C THR A 26 6.95 3.10 -3.90
N THR A 27 6.75 4.26 -4.51
CA THR A 27 5.64 5.16 -4.17
C THR A 27 4.81 5.42 -5.42
N VAL A 28 3.49 5.27 -5.30
CA VAL A 28 2.53 5.47 -6.40
C VAL A 28 1.31 6.25 -5.92
N SER A 29 0.75 7.02 -6.83
CA SER A 29 -0.45 7.82 -6.64
C SER A 29 -1.62 7.09 -7.30
N VAL A 30 -2.61 6.63 -6.51
CA VAL A 30 -3.71 5.80 -7.00
C VAL A 30 -5.04 6.55 -6.91
N PRO A 31 -5.73 6.80 -8.03
CA PRO A 31 -7.02 7.48 -8.00
C PRO A 31 -8.04 6.63 -7.24
N VAL A 32 -8.81 7.28 -6.38
CA VAL A 32 -9.90 6.65 -5.62
C VAL A 32 -11.18 7.41 -5.89
N ALA A 33 -12.23 6.68 -6.26
CA ALA A 33 -13.57 7.23 -6.37
C ALA A 33 -14.61 6.20 -5.94
N GLY A 34 -15.72 6.67 -5.37
CA GLY A 34 -16.81 5.79 -4.97
C GLY A 34 -17.90 6.52 -4.20
N THR A 35 -19.09 5.93 -4.20
CA THR A 35 -20.23 6.46 -3.43
C THR A 35 -20.42 5.63 -2.17
N VAL A 36 -20.37 6.30 -1.03
CA VAL A 36 -20.73 5.74 0.26
C VAL A 36 -22.21 6.02 0.50
N PHE A 37 -23.05 5.02 0.28
CA PHE A 37 -24.48 5.09 0.54
C PHE A 37 -24.77 5.00 2.04
N GLY A 38 -25.82 5.69 2.51
CA GLY A 38 -26.31 5.58 3.88
C GLY A 38 -26.93 6.87 4.40
N LEU A 39 -27.40 6.84 5.64
CA LEU A 39 -27.96 8.00 6.33
C LEU A 39 -26.85 8.87 6.97
N PRO A 40 -27.06 10.19 7.12
CA PRO A 40 -28.24 10.95 6.67
C PRO A 40 -28.27 11.24 5.18
N GLU A 41 -27.15 11.04 4.47
CA GLU A 41 -27.05 11.22 3.03
C GLU A 41 -25.98 10.33 2.40
N SER A 42 -26.09 10.09 1.09
CA SER A 42 -25.03 9.44 0.33
C SER A 42 -23.92 10.44 0.04
N VAL A 43 -22.67 9.98 0.08
CA VAL A 43 -21.50 10.85 -0.12
C VAL A 43 -20.65 10.27 -1.25
N PHE A 44 -20.41 11.06 -2.29
CA PHE A 44 -19.47 10.70 -3.35
C PHE A 44 -18.08 11.16 -2.98
N PHE A 45 -17.13 10.22 -2.89
CA PHE A 45 -15.73 10.48 -2.64
C PHE A 45 -14.93 10.44 -3.93
N SER A 46 -13.96 11.34 -4.03
CA SER A 46 -12.95 11.37 -5.09
C SER A 46 -11.65 11.97 -4.57
N GLY A 47 -10.52 11.46 -5.05
CA GLY A 47 -9.20 11.96 -4.73
C GLY A 47 -8.15 10.94 -5.08
N THR A 48 -7.02 11.03 -4.39
CA THR A 48 -5.89 10.14 -4.63
C THR A 48 -5.39 9.55 -3.33
N ALA A 49 -5.02 8.28 -3.35
CA ALA A 49 -4.30 7.61 -2.27
C ALA A 49 -2.81 7.58 -2.61
N LEU A 50 -1.96 8.06 -1.72
CA LEU A 50 -0.52 7.91 -1.86
C LEU A 50 -0.09 6.61 -1.20
N ILE A 51 0.38 5.66 -2.01
CA ILE A 51 0.75 4.32 -1.56
C ILE A 51 2.27 4.23 -1.59
N THR A 52 2.86 3.90 -0.46
CA THR A 52 4.30 3.62 -0.35
C THR A 52 4.51 2.19 0.12
N VAL A 53 5.28 1.44 -0.63
CA VAL A 53 5.64 0.05 -0.35
C VAL A 53 7.15 0.00 -0.15
N ARG A 54 7.60 -0.59 0.94
CA ARG A 54 9.02 -0.84 1.20
C ARG A 54 9.23 -2.24 1.77
N PRO A 55 10.39 -2.87 1.57
CA PRO A 55 10.71 -4.08 2.32
C PRO A 55 10.60 -3.86 3.82
N ALA A 56 10.06 -4.86 4.51
CA ALA A 56 10.15 -4.93 5.95
C ALA A 56 11.54 -5.47 6.32
N GLU A 57 12.17 -4.86 7.32
CA GLU A 57 13.39 -5.39 7.89
C GLU A 57 13.12 -6.78 8.50
N SER A 58 13.98 -7.75 8.19
CA SER A 58 13.92 -9.08 8.79
C SER A 58 15.32 -9.57 9.08
N ASP A 59 15.57 -9.82 10.37
CA ASP A 59 16.87 -10.30 10.86
C ASP A 59 16.98 -11.83 10.85
N ALA A 60 15.93 -12.53 10.40
CA ALA A 60 15.85 -13.99 10.44
C ALA A 60 16.20 -14.61 9.08
N PRO A 61 17.31 -15.38 8.97
CA PRO A 61 17.65 -16.09 7.75
C PRO A 61 16.52 -17.02 7.29
N GLY A 62 16.16 -16.96 6.01
CA GLY A 62 15.13 -17.82 5.41
C GLY A 62 13.68 -17.42 5.73
N ALA A 63 13.45 -16.30 6.39
CA ALA A 63 12.10 -15.77 6.57
C ALA A 63 11.46 -15.41 5.21
N ALA A 64 10.17 -15.69 5.07
CA ALA A 64 9.42 -15.26 3.88
C ALA A 64 9.45 -13.73 3.75
N PRO A 65 9.64 -13.19 2.52
CA PRO A 65 9.74 -11.75 2.29
C PRO A 65 8.45 -11.03 2.73
N ARG A 66 8.63 -9.87 3.38
CA ARG A 66 7.55 -9.03 3.88
C ARG A 66 7.75 -7.59 3.42
N MET A 67 6.66 -6.87 3.26
CA MET A 67 6.63 -5.48 2.88
C MET A 67 5.87 -4.67 3.92
N VAL A 68 6.31 -3.44 4.17
CA VAL A 68 5.50 -2.43 4.83
C VAL A 68 4.76 -1.65 3.76
N VAL A 69 3.44 -1.67 3.83
CA VAL A 69 2.53 -0.92 2.95
C VAL A 69 1.96 0.24 3.75
N SER A 70 2.21 1.45 3.28
CA SER A 70 1.67 2.69 3.83
C SER A 70 0.72 3.32 2.82
N ILE A 71 -0.50 3.65 3.24
CA ILE A 71 -1.55 4.22 2.41
C ILE A 71 -2.01 5.51 3.09
N ASP A 72 -1.73 6.64 2.44
CA ASP A 72 -2.19 7.96 2.86
C ASP A 72 -3.42 8.36 2.05
N LEU A 73 -4.49 8.73 2.75
CA LEU A 73 -5.78 9.14 2.19
C LEU A 73 -6.06 10.64 2.39
N GLY A 74 -5.05 11.45 2.73
CA GLY A 74 -5.20 12.87 3.05
C GLY A 74 -5.83 13.72 1.93
N ASP A 75 -5.64 13.34 0.66
CA ASP A 75 -6.20 14.04 -0.50
C ASP A 75 -7.64 13.59 -0.86
N LEU A 76 -8.19 12.63 -0.11
CA LEU A 76 -9.51 12.08 -0.39
C LEU A 76 -10.61 12.96 0.23
N THR A 77 -11.47 13.50 -0.63
CA THR A 77 -12.58 14.35 -0.21
C THR A 77 -13.90 13.81 -0.71
N GLY A 78 -14.95 14.06 0.06
CA GLY A 78 -16.31 13.65 -0.26
C GLY A 78 -17.23 14.85 -0.45
N LYS A 79 -18.27 14.67 -1.26
CA LYS A 79 -19.37 15.61 -1.39
C LYS A 79 -20.69 14.89 -1.12
N GLY A 80 -21.45 15.43 -0.16
CA GLY A 80 -22.81 15.00 0.12
C GLY A 80 -23.69 15.19 -1.12
N LEU A 81 -24.39 14.13 -1.53
CA LEU A 81 -25.20 14.15 -2.75
C LEU A 81 -26.50 14.94 -2.59
N SER A 82 -27.02 15.07 -1.37
CA SER A 82 -28.24 15.86 -1.10
C SER A 82 -27.94 17.21 -0.50
N THR A 83 -26.96 17.32 0.40
CA THR A 83 -26.67 18.60 1.09
C THR A 83 -25.59 19.43 0.41
N GLY A 84 -24.74 18.79 -0.41
CA GLY A 84 -23.53 19.42 -0.96
C GLY A 84 -22.41 19.61 0.08
N ASN A 85 -22.58 19.14 1.32
CA ASN A 85 -21.56 19.25 2.36
C ASN A 85 -20.26 18.60 1.92
N VAL A 86 -19.14 19.24 2.25
CA VAL A 86 -17.81 18.67 2.03
C VAL A 86 -17.49 17.73 3.18
N TYR A 87 -17.17 16.49 2.85
CA TYR A 87 -16.67 15.49 3.77
C TYR A 87 -15.17 15.34 3.61
N VAL A 88 -14.48 15.09 4.71
CA VAL A 88 -13.06 14.75 4.72
C VAL A 88 -12.92 13.39 5.37
N THR A 89 -12.03 12.59 4.79
CA THR A 89 -11.48 11.42 5.45
C THR A 89 -9.99 11.69 5.66
N GLY A 90 -9.42 11.06 6.67
CA GLY A 90 -8.03 11.21 6.99
C GLY A 90 -7.54 9.93 7.62
N GLY A 91 -6.27 9.63 7.42
CA GLY A 91 -5.66 8.47 8.00
C GLY A 91 -4.45 8.01 7.20
N LEU A 92 -3.43 7.62 7.94
CA LEU A 92 -2.34 6.82 7.43
C LEU A 92 -2.61 5.38 7.87
N ILE A 93 -2.82 4.50 6.89
CA ILE A 93 -2.87 3.06 7.14
C ILE A 93 -1.47 2.53 6.92
N SER A 94 -0.86 1.91 7.93
CA SER A 94 0.46 1.29 7.81
C SER A 94 0.41 -0.15 8.29
N LEU A 95 0.77 -1.09 7.42
CA LEU A 95 0.62 -2.52 7.66
C LEU A 95 1.86 -3.27 7.17
N THR A 96 2.32 -4.24 7.95
CA THR A 96 3.32 -5.21 7.49
C THR A 96 2.61 -6.42 6.88
N ARG A 97 2.87 -6.70 5.61
CA ARG A 97 2.24 -7.75 4.80
C ARG A 97 3.29 -8.74 4.30
N ARG A 98 2.87 -9.97 4.02
CA ARG A 98 3.72 -10.90 3.25
C ARG A 98 3.74 -10.45 1.79
N LEU A 99 4.87 -10.61 1.12
CA LEU A 99 4.94 -10.37 -0.32
C LEU A 99 4.24 -11.52 -1.05
N VAL A 100 3.00 -11.28 -1.48
CA VAL A 100 2.17 -12.25 -2.21
C VAL A 100 1.56 -11.57 -3.44
N PRO A 101 1.40 -12.29 -4.57
CA PRO A 101 0.73 -11.74 -5.74
C PRO A 101 -0.76 -11.48 -5.43
N GLY A 102 -1.30 -10.36 -5.93
CA GLY A 102 -2.72 -10.02 -5.78
C GLY A 102 -3.14 -9.73 -4.34
N ASP A 103 -2.30 -9.09 -3.52
CA ASP A 103 -2.65 -8.78 -2.13
C ASP A 103 -3.84 -7.81 -2.08
N VAL A 104 -4.75 -8.04 -1.14
CA VAL A 104 -5.92 -7.19 -0.91
C VAL A 104 -5.94 -6.72 0.53
N ILE A 105 -6.03 -5.40 0.71
CA ILE A 105 -6.15 -4.75 2.01
C ILE A 105 -7.50 -4.05 2.07
N GLN A 106 -8.26 -4.36 3.11
CA GLN A 106 -9.50 -3.65 3.43
C GLN A 106 -9.34 -2.90 4.74
N ALA A 107 -9.71 -1.62 4.74
CA ALA A 107 -9.61 -0.75 5.89
C ALA A 107 -10.91 0.03 6.09
N THR A 108 -11.41 0.03 7.32
CA THR A 108 -12.51 0.90 7.72
C THR A 108 -11.95 2.28 8.02
N VAL A 109 -12.37 3.27 7.24
CA VAL A 109 -11.89 4.65 7.35
C VAL A 109 -13.00 5.55 7.86
N PRO A 110 -12.74 6.36 8.90
CA PRO A 110 -13.72 7.33 9.34
C PRO A 110 -13.75 8.54 8.41
N PHE A 111 -14.92 9.17 8.32
CA PHE A 111 -15.09 10.43 7.60
C PHE A 111 -16.13 11.32 8.29
N PHE A 112 -15.97 12.62 8.11
CA PHE A 112 -16.70 13.65 8.83
C PHE A 112 -17.00 14.83 7.91
N VAL A 113 -18.02 15.63 8.23
CA VAL A 113 -18.23 16.91 7.55
C VAL A 113 -17.06 17.83 7.90
N ARG A 114 -16.47 18.47 6.89
CA ARG A 114 -15.36 19.42 7.06
C ARG A 114 -15.82 20.58 7.96
N GLY A 115 -15.03 20.88 8.98
CA GLY A 115 -15.34 21.94 9.94
C GLY A 115 -16.44 21.58 10.94
N ALA A 116 -16.88 20.32 10.99
CA ALA A 116 -17.80 19.87 12.02
C ALA A 116 -17.16 19.91 13.41
N SER A 117 -18.00 20.03 14.44
CA SER A 117 -17.58 19.94 15.84
C SER A 117 -16.79 18.64 16.09
N PRO A 118 -15.79 18.63 17.01
CA PRO A 118 -15.13 17.41 17.46
C PRO A 118 -16.09 16.34 18.01
N THR A 119 -17.29 16.75 18.43
CA THR A 119 -18.36 15.86 18.92
C THR A 119 -19.31 15.37 17.82
N ALA A 120 -19.11 15.81 16.57
CA ALA A 120 -19.95 15.39 15.46
C ALA A 120 -19.81 13.89 15.21
N ARG A 121 -20.94 13.22 14.95
CA ARG A 121 -20.95 11.78 14.73
C ARG A 121 -20.22 11.44 13.43
N GLY A 122 -19.03 10.85 13.55
CA GLY A 122 -18.29 10.31 12.42
C GLY A 122 -19.03 9.14 11.78
N ARG A 123 -18.87 9.01 10.46
CA ARG A 123 -19.34 7.87 9.68
C ARG A 123 -18.13 7.06 9.21
N THR A 124 -18.35 5.84 8.78
CA THR A 124 -17.29 4.97 8.29
C THR A 124 -17.57 4.51 6.87
N ALA A 125 -16.48 4.35 6.11
CA ALA A 125 -16.47 3.73 4.80
C ALA A 125 -15.47 2.57 4.82
N VAL A 126 -15.61 1.62 3.89
CA VAL A 126 -14.62 0.57 3.67
C VAL A 126 -13.83 0.94 2.43
N ALA A 127 -12.55 1.21 2.62
CA ALA A 127 -11.58 1.37 1.55
C ALA A 127 -10.96 0.00 1.23
N SER A 128 -10.97 -0.39 -0.04
CA SER A 128 -10.36 -1.62 -0.54
C SER A 128 -9.23 -1.28 -1.48
N PHE A 129 -8.06 -1.90 -1.27
CA PHE A 129 -6.87 -1.72 -2.07
C PHE A 129 -6.39 -3.07 -2.57
N SER A 130 -6.14 -3.17 -3.87
CA SER A 130 -5.58 -4.36 -4.51
C SER A 130 -4.20 -4.04 -5.05
N PHE A 131 -3.24 -4.90 -4.79
CA PHE A 131 -1.83 -4.70 -5.13
C PHE A 131 -1.28 -5.88 -5.94
N ASP A 132 -0.60 -5.55 -7.02
CA ASP A 132 0.22 -6.47 -7.78
C ASP A 132 1.69 -6.10 -7.58
N TYR A 133 2.51 -7.09 -7.25
CA TYR A 133 3.94 -6.92 -7.02
C TYR A 133 4.73 -7.77 -7.99
N ASP A 134 5.91 -7.28 -8.35
CA ASP A 134 6.98 -8.14 -8.85
C ASP A 134 7.55 -8.92 -7.66
N ILE A 135 7.38 -10.24 -7.65
CA ILE A 135 7.82 -11.09 -6.54
C ILE A 135 9.34 -11.25 -6.45
N THR A 136 10.08 -10.91 -7.51
CA THR A 136 11.54 -10.95 -7.54
C THR A 136 12.13 -9.66 -6.95
N THR A 137 11.54 -8.51 -7.26
CA THR A 137 12.05 -7.19 -6.83
C THR A 137 11.26 -6.55 -5.69
N GLY A 138 10.10 -7.11 -5.35
CA GLY A 138 9.12 -6.53 -4.40
C GLY A 138 8.51 -5.20 -4.86
N ALA A 139 8.83 -4.74 -6.06
CA ALA A 139 8.32 -3.50 -6.59
C ALA A 139 6.82 -3.61 -6.85
N LEU A 140 6.09 -2.54 -6.54
CA LEU A 140 4.67 -2.46 -6.83
C LEU A 140 4.48 -2.20 -8.33
N THR A 141 3.80 -3.10 -9.03
CA THR A 141 3.58 -3.02 -10.48
C THR A 141 2.22 -2.45 -10.83
N SER A 142 1.21 -2.70 -10.00
CA SER A 142 -0.15 -2.17 -10.16
C SER A 142 -0.81 -2.02 -8.79
N ALA A 143 -1.60 -0.96 -8.64
CA ALA A 143 -2.46 -0.77 -7.48
C ALA A 143 -3.80 -0.18 -7.89
N ARG A 144 -4.86 -0.65 -7.24
CA ARG A 144 -6.23 -0.19 -7.46
C ARG A 144 -6.88 0.08 -6.10
N ALA A 145 -7.77 1.06 -6.07
CA ALA A 145 -8.45 1.46 -4.85
C ALA A 145 -9.94 1.69 -5.12
N ALA A 146 -10.78 1.35 -4.15
CA ALA A 146 -12.22 1.59 -4.18
C ALA A 146 -12.75 1.93 -2.79
N LEU A 147 -13.87 2.65 -2.75
CA LEU A 147 -14.59 2.98 -1.52
C LEU A 147 -16.03 2.50 -1.61
N ALA A 148 -16.50 1.87 -0.54
CA ALA A 148 -17.88 1.43 -0.40
C ALA A 148 -18.41 1.72 1.00
N ALA A 149 -19.73 1.69 1.14
CA ALA A 149 -20.35 1.63 2.46
C ALA A 149 -20.01 0.30 3.15
N PRO A 150 -19.90 0.27 4.49
CA PRO A 150 -19.78 -0.99 5.22
C PRO A 150 -20.95 -1.92 4.89
N ALA A 151 -20.67 -3.20 4.70
CA ALA A 151 -21.72 -4.20 4.55
C ALA A 151 -22.59 -4.22 5.83
N PRO A 152 -23.92 -4.38 5.71
CA PRO A 152 -24.76 -4.61 6.86
C PRO A 152 -24.28 -5.87 7.60
N ALA A 153 -24.28 -5.85 8.93
CA ALA A 153 -24.04 -7.06 9.72
C ALA A 153 -25.10 -8.12 9.34
N PRO A 154 -24.75 -9.41 9.26
CA PRO A 154 -25.74 -10.45 9.02
C PRO A 154 -26.81 -10.38 10.12
N ALA A 155 -28.07 -10.42 9.73
CA ALA A 155 -29.17 -10.56 10.67
C ALA A 155 -29.05 -11.94 11.34
N ASN A 156 -28.96 -11.94 12.66
CA ASN A 156 -29.06 -13.17 13.47
C ASN A 156 -30.50 -13.70 13.46
#